data_AF-A0A958LJW4-F1
#
_entry.id   AF-A0A958LJW4-F1
#
_cell.length_a   1.000
_cell.length_b   1.000
_cell.length_c   1.000
_cell.angle_alpha   90.00
_cell.angle_beta   90.00
_cell.angle_gamma   90.00
#
_symmetry.space_group_name_H-M   'P 1'
#
loop_
_entity.id
_entity.type
_entity.pdbx_description
1 polymer ?
#
loop_
_entity_poly.entity_id
_entity_poly.type
_entity_poly.pdbx_seq_one_letter_code
_entity_poly.pdbx_strand_id
1 'polypeptide(L)' 'MTKNRDSFENHLKFTHDISSPLMVASGNIEALLSEKAKPNPSGDLERLKKVKTALDKITQLLKEHRAELKAMGEMDKSEP' A
#
# COMPACT_ATOMS: atom_id res chain seq x y z
N MET A 1 -24.21 2.33 -17.21
CA MET A 1 -22.85 2.90 -17.44
C MET A 1 -22.18 3.41 -16.15
N THR A 2 -22.85 3.42 -14.99
CA THR A 2 -22.31 3.93 -13.71
C THR A 2 -21.33 2.97 -13.03
N LYS A 3 -21.62 1.66 -12.97
CA LYS A 3 -20.79 0.63 -12.30
C LYS A 3 -19.30 0.61 -12.73
N ASN A 4 -19.03 0.76 -14.03
CA ASN A 4 -17.65 0.76 -14.56
C ASN A 4 -16.87 2.02 -14.18
N ARG A 5 -17.57 3.15 -13.98
CA ARG A 5 -16.95 4.41 -13.57
C ARG A 5 -16.55 4.36 -12.10
N ASP A 6 -17.42 3.83 -11.24
CA ASP A 6 -17.16 3.71 -9.80
C ASP A 6 -16.00 2.75 -9.52
N SER A 7 -15.92 1.63 -10.26
CA SER A 7 -14.78 0.70 -10.17
C SER A 7 -13.44 1.34 -10.58
N PHE A 8 -13.46 2.21 -11.59
CA PHE A 8 -12.26 2.90 -12.08
C PHE A 8 -11.80 3.99 -11.10
N GLU A 9 -12.73 4.79 -10.58
CA GLU A 9 -12.44 5.82 -9.57
C GLU A 9 -11.90 5.21 -8.27
N ASN A 10 -12.44 4.06 -7.83
CA ASN A 10 -11.92 3.32 -6.68
C ASN A 10 -10.50 2.78 -6.92
N HIS A 11 -10.20 2.30 -8.13
CA HIS A 11 -8.85 1.83 -8.48
C HIS A 11 -7.84 2.99 -8.50
N LEU A 12 -8.21 4.14 -9.05
CA LEU A 12 -7.37 5.34 -9.03
C LEU A 12 -7.08 5.80 -7.60
N LYS A 13 -8.09 5.82 -6.73
CA LYS A 13 -7.91 6.14 -5.33
C LYS A 13 -6.97 5.16 -4.63
N PHE A 14 -7.15 3.86 -4.83
CA PHE A 14 -6.28 2.83 -4.25
C PHE A 14 -4.81 3.00 -4.68
N THR A 15 -4.56 3.20 -5.98
CA THR A 15 -3.20 3.40 -6.52
C THR A 15 -2.55 4.68 -6.02
N HIS A 16 -3.32 5.75 -5.84
CA HIS A 16 -2.86 6.96 -5.18
C HIS A 16 -2.47 6.70 -3.71
N ASP A 17 -3.34 6.04 -2.94
CA ASP A 17 -3.16 5.84 -1.50
C ASP A 17 -1.99 4.91 -1.16
N ILE A 18 -1.69 3.93 -2.02
CA ILE A 18 -0.56 3.00 -1.84
C ILE A 18 0.79 3.62 -2.25
N SER A 19 0.80 4.65 -3.11
CA SER A 19 2.02 5.23 -3.68
C SER A 19 2.93 5.85 -2.61
N SER A 20 2.35 6.61 -1.68
CA SER A 20 3.08 7.29 -0.60
C SER A 20 3.78 6.31 0.36
N PRO A 21 3.10 5.32 0.98
CA PRO A 21 3.78 4.36 1.85
C PRO A 21 4.77 3.48 1.06
N LEU A 22 4.51 3.17 -0.22
CA LEU A 22 5.47 2.44 -1.04
C LEU A 22 6.78 3.22 -1.22
N MET A 23 6.70 4.52 -1.52
CA MET A 23 7.86 5.40 -1.64
C MET A 23 8.64 5.52 -0.33
N VAL A 24 7.94 5.57 0.82
CA VAL A 24 8.60 5.57 2.13
C VAL A 24 9.34 4.25 2.38
N ALA A 25 8.71 3.10 2.09
CA ALA A 25 9.33 1.80 2.26
C ALA A 25 10.56 1.65 1.35
N SER A 26 10.43 1.96 0.06
CA SER A 26 11.52 1.83 -0.90
C SER A 26 12.69 2.75 -0.57
N GLY A 27 12.43 4.02 -0.23
CA GLY A 27 13.49 4.96 0.11
C GLY A 27 14.27 4.59 1.38
N ASN A 28 13.59 4.03 2.40
CA ASN A 28 14.30 3.55 3.60
C ASN A 28 15.08 2.26 3.33
N ILE A 29 14.58 1.36 2.46
CA ILE A 29 15.32 0.16 2.02
C ILE A 29 16.56 0.56 1.23
N GLU A 30 16.43 1.48 0.28
CA GLU A 30 17.56 2.01 -0.50
C GLU A 30 18.60 2.67 0.41
N ALA A 31 18.19 3.43 1.42
CA ALA A 31 19.09 4.00 2.41
C ALA A 31 19.86 2.90 3.18
N LEU A 32 19.18 1.83 3.62
CA LEU A 32 19.81 0.70 4.30
C LEU A 32 20.80 -0.06 3.39
N LEU A 33 20.49 -0.19 2.10
CA LEU A 33 21.33 -0.92 1.13
C LEU A 33 22.50 -0.08 0.60
N SER A 34 22.36 1.25 0.58
CA SER A 34 23.37 2.18 0.05
C SER A 34 24.41 2.60 1.09
N GLU A 35 24.20 2.36 2.38
CA GLU A 35 25.19 2.58 3.42
C GLU A 35 26.41 1.63 3.22
N LYS A 36 27.35 2.06 2.37
CA LYS A 36 28.72 1.52 2.28
C LYS A 36 29.58 1.92 3.50
N ALA A 37 29.03 2.73 4.39
CA ALA A 37 29.71 3.28 5.56
C ALA A 37 29.42 2.46 6.82
N LYS A 38 30.24 2.67 7.85
CA LYS A 38 30.25 1.92 9.12
C LYS A 38 28.82 1.64 9.66
N PRO A 39 28.58 0.44 10.23
CA PRO A 39 27.28 0.08 10.78
C PRO A 39 26.72 1.15 11.72
N ASN A 40 25.45 1.53 11.54
CA ASN A 40 24.71 2.42 12.46
C ASN A 40 23.46 1.70 12.99
N PRO A 41 23.60 0.78 13.95
CA PRO A 41 22.49 -0.08 14.39
C PRO A 41 21.26 0.67 14.88
N SER A 42 21.45 1.84 15.51
CA SER A 42 20.34 2.68 16.00
C SER A 42 19.58 3.32 14.84
N GLY A 43 20.30 3.92 13.88
CA GLY A 43 19.69 4.49 12.68
C GLY A 43 19.02 3.42 11.81
N ASP A 44 19.62 2.24 11.71
CA ASP A 44 19.10 1.12 10.93
C ASP A 44 17.82 0.58 11.54
N LEU A 45 17.76 0.45 12.87
CA LEU A 45 16.56 0.04 13.58
C LEU A 45 15.41 1.04 13.34
N GLU A 46 15.68 2.34 13.40
CA GLU A 46 14.66 3.37 13.13
C GLU A 46 14.18 3.33 11.66
N ARG A 47 15.06 3.08 10.70
CA ARG A 47 14.67 2.89 9.29
C ARG A 47 13.83 1.63 9.11
N LEU A 48 14.22 0.51 9.72
CA LEU A 48 13.45 -0.73 9.68
C LEU A 48 12.05 -0.56 10.29
N LYS A 49 11.91 0.21 11.39
CA LYS A 49 10.60 0.57 11.94
C LYS A 49 9.75 1.35 10.93
N LYS A 50 10.34 2.34 10.23
CA LYS A 50 9.64 3.10 9.18
C LYS A 50 9.19 2.21 8.02
N VAL A 51 10.06 1.30 7.56
CA VAL A 51 9.72 0.30 6.54
C VAL A 51 8.55 -0.57 7.02
N LYS A 52 8.62 -1.10 8.25
CA LYS A 52 7.54 -1.92 8.81
C LYS A 52 6.22 -1.16 8.84
N THR A 53 6.20 0.05 9.38
CA THR A 53 4.98 0.88 9.44
C THR A 53 4.40 1.15 8.05
N ALA A 54 5.25 1.42 7.06
CA ALA A 54 4.82 1.62 5.69
C ALA A 54 4.22 0.34 5.07
N LEU A 55 4.85 -0.81 5.28
CA LEU A 55 4.34 -2.12 4.83
C LEU A 55 3.03 -2.52 5.53
N ASP A 56 2.88 -2.21 6.82
CA ASP A 56 1.64 -2.43 7.56
C ASP A 56 0.50 -1.60 6.94
N LYS A 57 0.78 -0.33 6.61
CA LYS A 57 -0.19 0.54 5.93
C LYS A 57 -0.56 0.04 4.54
N ILE A 58 0.42 -0.41 3.75
CA ILE A 58 0.16 -1.05 2.43
C ILE A 58 -0.72 -2.29 2.61
N THR A 59 -0.43 -3.12 3.59
CA THR A 59 -1.20 -4.34 3.88
C THR A 59 -2.64 -4.01 4.27
N GLN A 60 -2.86 -2.96 5.06
CA GLN A 60 -4.19 -2.48 5.39
C GLN A 60 -4.95 -2.02 4.13
N LEU A 61 -4.36 -1.17 3.30
CA LEU A 61 -4.98 -0.68 2.07
C LEU A 61 -5.34 -1.83 1.10
N LEU A 62 -4.47 -2.85 0.99
CA LEU A 62 -4.76 -4.05 0.20
C LEU A 62 -5.95 -4.85 0.73
N LYS A 63 -6.10 -4.95 2.06
CA LYS A 63 -7.25 -5.62 2.69
C LYS A 63 -8.54 -4.86 2.44
N GLU A 64 -8.52 -3.55 2.60
CA GLU A 64 -9.65 -2.65 2.34
C GLU A 64 -10.09 -2.75 0.88
N HIS A 65 -9.15 -2.60 -0.07
CA HIS A 65 -9.44 -2.70 -1.49
C HIS A 65 -9.97 -4.08 -1.89
N ARG A 66 -9.43 -5.16 -1.31
CA ARG A 66 -9.95 -6.52 -1.54
C ARG A 66 -11.38 -6.68 -1.01
N ALA A 67 -11.71 -6.09 0.13
CA ALA A 67 -13.06 -6.12 0.69
C ALA A 67 -14.05 -5.37 -0.22
N GLU A 68 -13.66 -4.20 -0.74
CA GLU A 68 -14.45 -3.44 -1.71
C GLU A 68 -14.72 -4.23 -2.99
N LEU A 69 -13.69 -4.87 -3.57
CA LEU A 69 -13.84 -5.71 -4.76
C LEU A 69 -14.78 -6.91 -4.52
N LYS A 70 -14.74 -7.50 -3.33
CA LYS A 70 -15.69 -8.57 -2.96
C LYS A 70 -17.12 -8.06 -2.89
N ALA A 71 -17.35 -6.92 -2.22
CA ALA A 71 -18.67 -6.32 -2.11
C ALA A 71 -19.26 -5.99 -3.49
N MET A 72 -18.46 -5.43 -4.40
CA MET A 72 -18.87 -5.18 -5.77
C MET A 72 -19.23 -6.47 -6.52
N GLY A 73 -18.41 -7.52 -6.38
CA GLY A 73 -18.68 -8.81 -7.03
C GLY A 73 -19.86 -9.60 -6.45
N GLU A 74 -20.23 -9.36 -5.19
CA GLU A 74 -21.43 -9.92 -4.56
C GLU A 74 -22.70 -9.18 -5.00
N MET A 75 -22.64 -7.84 -5.14
CA MET A 75 -23.75 -7.04 -5.67
C MET A 75 -24.14 -7.46 -7.10
N ASP A 76 -23.17 -7.72 -7.97
CA ASP A 76 -23.42 -8.15 -9.36
C ASP A 76 -24.02 -9.56 -9.47
N LYS A 77 -23.90 -10.41 -8.44
CA LYS A 77 -24.56 -11.74 -8.40
C LYS A 77 -25.96 -11.72 -7.80
N SER A 78 -26.36 -10.59 -7.22
CA SER A 78 -27.62 -10.42 -6.50
C SER A 78 -28.67 -9.61 -7.26
N GLU A 79 -28.35 -9.11 -8.45
CA GLU A 79 -29.34 -8.60 -9.40
C GLU A 79 -29.94 -9.79 -10.21
N PRO A 80 -31.28 -9.92 -10.30
CA PRO A 80 -31.93 -10.95 -11.12
C PRO A 80 -31.73 -10.73 -12.62
#